data_AF-A0A7J2RCQ9-F1
#
_entry.id   AF-A0A7J2RCQ9-F1
#
_cell.length_a   1.000
_cell.length_b   1.000
_cell.length_c   1.000
_cell.angle_alpha   90.00
_cell.angle_beta   90.00
_cell.angle_gamma   90.00
#
_symmetry.space_group_name_H-M   'P 1'
#
loop_
_entity.id
_entity.type
_entity.pdbx_description
1 polymer ?
#
loop_
_entity_poly.entity_id
_entity_poly.type
_entity_poly.pdbx_seq_one_letter_code
_entity_poly.pdbx_strand_id
1 'polypeptide(L)'
;MAVGDILKDIGINVDLGGLFGFTNIIQAFIFFLVAGLLVGAITFYVANKRQYNKKIEIFEEVNGKAIPVGSDKAREIVLPGTSIRAFFLQKRKFYIPRPSIQTGVGHYWYFIRRDGEWINIGLKNLNQEMNELKIHYDHTDMRMSNASLKKLIERNYKKLNWLKEYAPFIAMGMLIFMLGIVAFLVVNESKDLSGAFSSTADSFSESIDVFNEILLSMDNICSQSGIRGVT
;
A
#
# COMPACT_ATOMS: atom_id res chain seq x y z
N MET A 1 7.56 12.90 -4.41
CA MET A 1 8.49 12.72 -3.28
C MET A 1 9.32 11.50 -3.58
N ALA A 2 10.64 11.69 -3.73
CA ALA A 2 11.54 10.56 -3.85
C ALA A 2 11.58 9.83 -2.50
N VAL A 3 11.76 8.50 -2.53
CA VAL A 3 11.83 7.68 -1.31
C VAL A 3 12.90 8.19 -0.34
N GLY A 4 13.97 8.82 -0.86
CA GLY A 4 15.02 9.46 -0.06
C GLY A 4 14.56 10.64 0.79
N ASP A 5 13.59 11.44 0.31
CA ASP A 5 13.05 12.58 1.08
C ASP A 5 12.15 12.10 2.22
N ILE A 6 11.34 11.07 1.95
CA ILE A 6 10.48 10.42 2.97
C ILE A 6 11.36 9.78 4.06
N LEU A 7 12.50 9.18 3.70
CA LEU A 7 13.42 8.58 4.67
C LEU A 7 14.19 9.62 5.50
N LYS A 8 14.59 10.74 4.88
CA LYS A 8 15.20 11.87 5.60
C LYS A 8 14.25 12.51 6.60
N ASP A 9 12.97 12.62 6.27
CA ASP A 9 11.94 13.12 7.20
C ASP A 9 11.71 12.21 8.42
N ILE A 10 11.99 10.90 8.30
CA ILE A 10 11.94 9.94 9.41
C ILE A 10 13.28 9.91 10.18
N GLY A 11 14.23 10.79 9.85
CA GLY A 11 15.54 10.91 10.50
C GLY A 11 16.60 9.93 10.00
N ILE A 12 16.35 9.23 8.89
CA ILE A 12 17.31 8.28 8.31
C ILE A 12 18.10 9.00 7.22
N ASN A 13 19.31 9.43 7.56
CA ASN A 13 20.21 10.11 6.62
C ASN A 13 20.93 9.08 5.75
N VAL A 14 20.39 8.81 4.57
CA VAL A 14 21.00 7.89 3.59
C VAL A 14 21.79 8.71 2.58
N ASP A 15 23.11 8.73 2.75
CA ASP A 15 24.04 9.38 1.81
C ASP A 15 24.28 8.45 0.61
N LEU A 16 23.68 8.80 -0.53
CA LEU A 16 23.72 8.03 -1.79
C LEU A 16 25.00 8.27 -2.61
N GLY A 17 25.99 9.00 -2.07
CA GLY A 17 27.18 9.48 -2.80
C GLY A 17 28.43 8.59 -2.82
N GLY A 18 28.44 7.43 -2.16
CA GLY A 18 29.64 6.58 -2.05
C GLY A 18 29.66 5.39 -3.01
N LEU A 19 30.18 5.56 -4.23
CA LEU A 19 30.01 4.61 -5.34
C LEU A 19 30.72 3.24 -5.24
N PHE A 20 31.67 2.96 -4.33
CA PHE A 20 32.28 1.61 -4.22
C PHE A 20 32.81 1.28 -2.80
N GLY A 21 31.93 1.26 -1.79
CA GLY A 21 32.31 0.88 -0.42
C GLY A 21 31.24 0.02 0.26
N PHE A 22 31.61 -0.67 1.34
CA PHE A 22 30.72 -1.44 2.24
C PHE A 22 29.41 -0.71 2.61
N THR A 23 29.39 0.61 2.50
CA THR A 23 28.23 1.50 2.65
C THR A 23 27.06 1.14 1.72
N ASN A 24 27.31 0.75 0.46
CA ASN A 24 26.24 0.39 -0.48
C ASN A 24 25.58 -0.95 -0.12
N ILE A 25 26.37 -1.90 0.40
CA ILE A 25 25.85 -3.19 0.88
C ILE A 25 24.99 -2.98 2.12
N ILE A 26 25.46 -2.16 3.06
CA ILE A 26 24.71 -1.80 4.28
C ILE A 26 23.42 -1.04 3.92
N GLN A 27 23.48 -0.09 2.98
CA GLN A 27 22.31 0.65 2.52
C GLN A 27 21.29 -0.27 1.81
N ALA A 28 21.75 -1.16 0.93
CA ALA A 28 20.89 -2.16 0.29
C ALA A 28 20.23 -3.07 1.33
N PHE A 29 20.99 -3.51 2.35
CA PHE A 29 20.47 -4.33 3.44
C PHE A 29 19.39 -3.59 4.26
N ILE A 30 19.62 -2.33 4.62
CA ILE A 30 18.64 -1.49 5.32
C ILE A 30 17.39 -1.29 4.45
N PHE A 31 17.56 -1.04 3.15
CA PHE A 31 16.44 -0.90 2.22
C PHE A 31 15.60 -2.18 2.15
N PHE A 32 16.23 -3.35 2.02
CA PHE A 32 15.52 -4.64 2.01
C PHE A 32 14.83 -4.94 3.34
N LEU A 33 15.43 -4.55 4.47
CA LEU A 33 14.82 -4.69 5.79
C LEU A 33 13.57 -3.83 5.91
N VAL A 34 13.64 -2.55 5.52
CA VAL A 34 12.49 -1.63 5.53
C VAL A 34 11.41 -2.10 4.55
N ALA A 35 11.79 -2.50 3.33
CA ALA A 35 10.86 -3.04 2.34
C ALA A 35 10.18 -4.33 2.84
N GLY A 36 10.94 -5.22 3.48
CA GLY A 36 10.42 -6.44 4.10
C GLY A 36 9.42 -6.15 5.22
N LEU A 37 9.73 -5.19 6.10
CA LEU A 37 8.79 -4.74 7.14
C LEU A 37 7.52 -4.13 6.56
N LEU A 38 7.62 -3.33 5.49
CA LEU A 38 6.45 -2.75 4.82
C LEU A 38 5.58 -3.83 4.18
N VAL A 39 6.16 -4.78 3.46
CA VAL A 39 5.42 -5.92 2.88
C VAL A 39 4.79 -6.77 3.98
N GLY A 40 5.51 -7.01 5.09
CA GLY A 40 4.99 -7.69 6.28
C GLY A 40 3.79 -6.97 6.89
N ALA A 41 3.87 -5.64 7.05
CA ALA A 41 2.78 -4.82 7.58
C ALA A 41 1.54 -4.84 6.66
N ILE A 42 1.74 -4.73 5.34
CA ILE A 42 0.66 -4.77 4.35
C ILE A 42 -0.02 -6.15 4.34
N THR A 43 0.77 -7.22 4.29
CA THR A 43 0.24 -8.59 4.29
C THR A 43 -0.50 -8.91 5.58
N PHE A 44 0.03 -8.49 6.74
CA PHE A 44 -0.65 -8.60 8.03
C PHE A 44 -1.99 -7.84 8.04
N TYR A 45 -2.01 -6.60 7.56
CA TYR A 45 -3.22 -5.78 7.50
C TYR A 45 -4.29 -6.40 6.59
N VAL A 46 -3.90 -6.89 5.40
CA VAL A 46 -4.80 -7.55 4.45
C VAL A 46 -5.31 -8.89 5.02
N ALA A 47 -4.46 -9.69 5.63
CA ALA A 47 -4.84 -10.94 6.28
C ALA A 47 -5.85 -10.70 7.41
N ASN A 48 -5.59 -9.71 8.27
CA ASN A 48 -6.50 -9.32 9.33
C ASN A 48 -7.86 -8.87 8.75
N LYS A 49 -7.87 -8.02 7.72
CA LYS A 49 -9.11 -7.58 7.06
C LYS A 49 -9.90 -8.73 6.44
N ARG A 50 -9.23 -9.75 5.88
CA ARG A 50 -9.87 -10.94 5.29
C ARG A 50 -10.42 -11.91 6.34
N GLN A 51 -9.77 -12.05 7.49
CA GLN A 51 -10.24 -12.90 8.57
C GLN A 51 -11.52 -12.37 9.22
N TYR A 52 -11.63 -11.04 9.39
CA TYR A 52 -12.80 -10.38 9.97
C TYR A 52 -13.82 -9.98 8.89
N ASN A 53 -14.29 -10.97 8.13
CA ASN A 53 -15.22 -10.78 7.01
C ASN A 53 -16.71 -10.80 7.41
N LYS A 54 -17.06 -11.15 8.66
CA LYS A 54 -18.45 -11.18 9.11
C LYS A 54 -18.80 -9.89 9.83
N LYS A 55 -19.95 -9.29 9.51
CA LYS A 55 -20.49 -8.13 10.21
C LYS A 55 -21.59 -8.57 11.16
N ILE A 56 -21.53 -8.11 12.40
CA ILE A 56 -22.52 -8.37 13.43
C ILE A 56 -23.14 -7.05 13.85
N GLU A 57 -24.46 -6.95 13.73
CA GLU A 57 -25.23 -5.82 14.27
C GLU A 57 -25.91 -6.28 15.56
N ILE A 58 -25.79 -5.43 16.57
CA ILE A 58 -26.18 -5.73 17.94
C ILE A 58 -27.35 -4.83 18.29
N PHE A 59 -28.43 -5.46 18.72
CA PHE A 59 -29.64 -4.82 19.18
C PHE A 59 -29.79 -5.04 20.68
N GLU A 60 -30.34 -4.06 21.37
CA GLU A 60 -30.69 -4.18 22.79
C GLU A 60 -32.11 -3.67 23.00
N GLU A 61 -32.76 -4.10 24.08
CA GLU A 61 -34.06 -3.60 24.46
C GLU A 61 -33.93 -2.27 25.19
N VAL A 62 -34.43 -1.19 24.58
CA VAL A 62 -34.50 0.12 25.23
C VAL A 62 -35.96 0.56 25.21
N ASN A 63 -36.57 0.69 26.40
CA ASN A 63 -37.98 1.06 26.57
C ASN A 63 -38.96 0.14 25.79
N GLY A 64 -38.74 -1.17 25.82
CA GLY A 64 -39.63 -2.14 25.16
C GLY A 64 -39.46 -2.23 23.64
N LYS A 65 -38.45 -1.56 23.07
CA LYS A 65 -38.17 -1.59 21.62
C LYS A 65 -36.75 -2.09 21.38
N ALA A 66 -36.58 -2.90 20.34
CA ALA A 66 -35.26 -3.31 19.88
C ALA A 66 -34.59 -2.14 19.14
N ILE A 67 -33.51 -1.60 19.70
CA ILE A 67 -32.74 -0.49 19.11
C ILE A 67 -31.34 -1.01 18.79
N PRO A 68 -30.77 -0.68 17.60
CA PRO A 68 -29.38 -1.02 17.30
C PRO A 68 -28.43 -0.23 18.19
N VAL A 69 -27.66 -0.94 19.02
CA VAL A 69 -26.69 -0.33 19.95
C VAL A 69 -25.29 -0.27 19.35
N GLY A 70 -24.95 -1.18 18.43
CA GLY A 70 -23.65 -1.13 17.78
C GLY A 70 -23.43 -2.16 16.70
N SER A 71 -22.23 -2.08 16.10
CA SER A 71 -21.76 -3.06 15.13
C SER A 71 -20.33 -3.49 15.41
N ASP A 72 -20.07 -4.77 15.19
CA ASP A 72 -18.75 -5.39 15.33
C ASP A 72 -18.44 -6.27 14.12
N LYS A 73 -17.16 -6.57 13.92
CA LYS A 73 -16.70 -7.54 12.94
C LYS A 73 -16.31 -8.82 13.65
N ALA A 74 -16.64 -9.95 13.06
CA ALA A 74 -16.30 -11.25 13.58
C ALA A 74 -15.46 -12.06 12.60
N ARG A 75 -14.60 -12.91 13.17
CA ARG A 75 -13.93 -14.00 12.47
C ARG A 75 -14.47 -15.33 12.97
N GLU A 76 -14.66 -16.28 12.06
CA GLU A 76 -15.02 -17.65 12.41
C GLU A 76 -13.77 -18.38 12.91
N ILE A 77 -13.87 -19.01 14.08
CA ILE A 77 -12.85 -19.85 14.66
C ILE A 77 -13.42 -21.25 14.89
N VAL A 78 -12.60 -22.27 14.68
CA VAL A 78 -12.93 -23.65 15.03
C VAL A 78 -12.28 -23.93 16.38
N LEU A 79 -13.06 -24.38 17.36
CA LEU A 79 -12.52 -24.70 18.68
C LEU A 79 -11.66 -25.97 18.59
N PRO A 80 -10.42 -25.96 19.12
CA PRO A 80 -9.51 -27.09 19.01
C PRO A 80 -10.10 -28.34 19.66
N GLY A 81 -10.00 -29.48 18.96
CA GLY A 81 -10.54 -30.75 19.46
C GLY A 81 -12.06 -30.91 19.32
N THR A 82 -12.77 -29.98 18.68
CA THR A 82 -14.23 -30.09 18.46
C THR A 82 -14.61 -29.72 17.02
N SER A 83 -15.81 -30.11 16.59
CA SER A 83 -16.41 -29.63 15.33
C SER A 83 -17.18 -28.30 15.50
N ILE A 84 -17.15 -27.73 16.72
CA ILE A 84 -17.90 -26.53 17.07
C ILE A 84 -17.18 -25.30 16.52
N ARG A 85 -17.96 -24.44 15.87
CA ARG A 85 -17.49 -23.17 15.32
C ARG A 85 -18.08 -22.02 16.12
N ALA A 86 -17.24 -21.05 16.43
CA ALA A 86 -17.62 -19.84 17.16
C ALA A 86 -17.16 -18.61 16.39
N PHE A 87 -17.82 -17.48 16.63
CA PHE A 87 -17.43 -16.18 16.11
C PHE A 87 -16.68 -15.42 17.20
N PHE A 88 -15.49 -14.90 16.86
CA PHE A 88 -14.73 -14.01 17.72
C PHE A 88 -14.96 -12.56 17.31
N LEU A 89 -15.50 -11.76 18.23
CA LEU A 89 -15.83 -10.35 18.03
C LEU A 89 -14.59 -9.45 18.19
N GLN A 90 -14.30 -8.62 17.19
CA GLN A 90 -13.06 -7.84 17.13
C GLN A 90 -13.01 -6.70 18.16
N LYS A 91 -14.10 -5.95 18.34
CA LYS A 91 -14.16 -4.82 19.27
C LYS A 91 -14.40 -5.29 20.70
N ARG A 92 -15.35 -6.21 20.91
CA ARG A 92 -15.74 -6.66 22.26
C ARG A 92 -14.86 -7.79 22.84
N LYS A 93 -14.00 -8.43 22.03
CA LYS A 93 -12.99 -9.43 22.46
C LYS A 93 -13.54 -10.67 23.16
N PHE A 94 -14.74 -11.15 22.81
CA PHE A 94 -15.28 -12.40 23.31
C PHE A 94 -15.84 -13.29 22.20
N TYR A 95 -16.18 -14.53 22.54
CA TYR A 95 -16.65 -15.55 21.62
C TYR A 95 -18.15 -15.74 21.74
N ILE A 96 -18.83 -15.85 20.60
CA ILE A 96 -20.25 -16.21 20.50
C ILE A 96 -20.41 -17.49 19.67
N PRO A 97 -21.43 -18.32 19.93
CA PRO A 97 -21.72 -19.45 19.07
C PRO A 97 -22.05 -18.98 17.66
N ARG A 98 -21.69 -19.80 16.65
CA ARG A 98 -22.02 -19.52 15.26
C ARG A 98 -23.54 -19.37 15.10
N PRO A 99 -24.03 -18.26 14.51
CA PRO A 99 -25.46 -18.05 14.30
C PRO A 99 -26.00 -19.00 13.25
N SER A 100 -27.25 -19.43 13.45
CA SER A 100 -27.99 -20.25 12.48
C SER A 100 -28.67 -19.40 11.42
N ILE A 101 -29.12 -18.19 11.79
CA ILE A 101 -29.88 -17.28 10.92
C ILE A 101 -28.96 -16.19 10.40
N GLN A 102 -28.88 -16.12 9.08
CA GLN A 102 -28.09 -15.14 8.35
C GLN A 102 -29.02 -14.06 7.77
N THR A 103 -28.83 -12.81 8.17
CA THR A 103 -29.69 -11.68 7.74
C THR A 103 -29.24 -11.05 6.41
N GLY A 104 -27.99 -11.27 6.01
CA GLY A 104 -27.44 -10.92 4.71
C GLY A 104 -26.13 -11.66 4.43
N VAL A 105 -25.54 -11.53 3.25
CA VAL A 105 -24.29 -12.25 2.91
C VAL A 105 -23.16 -11.83 3.86
N GLY A 106 -22.81 -12.70 4.83
CA GLY A 106 -21.83 -12.41 5.89
C GLY A 106 -22.32 -11.45 6.98
N HIS A 107 -23.62 -11.17 7.04
CA HIS A 107 -24.24 -10.27 8.01
C HIS A 107 -25.15 -11.06 8.96
N TYR A 108 -25.03 -10.76 10.25
CA TYR A 108 -25.79 -11.43 11.31
C TYR A 108 -26.28 -10.41 12.31
N TRP A 109 -27.49 -10.63 12.81
CA TRP A 109 -28.09 -9.80 13.85
C TRP A 109 -28.14 -10.57 15.16
N TYR A 110 -27.76 -9.91 16.24
CA TYR A 110 -27.87 -10.41 17.59
C TYR A 110 -28.64 -9.42 18.43
N PHE A 111 -29.51 -9.93 19.29
CA PHE A 111 -30.20 -9.16 20.29
C PHE A 111 -29.69 -9.58 21.67
N ILE A 112 -29.30 -8.60 22.49
CA ILE A 112 -28.91 -8.85 23.87
C ILE A 112 -30.16 -8.67 24.72
N ARG A 113 -30.58 -9.76 25.37
CA ARG A 113 -31.70 -9.77 26.30
C ARG A 113 -31.34 -9.06 27.60
N ARG A 114 -32.34 -8.77 28.44
CA ARG A 114 -32.16 -8.11 29.74
C ARG A 114 -31.27 -8.90 30.72
N ASP A 115 -31.17 -10.21 30.55
CA ASP A 115 -30.28 -11.13 31.29
C ASP A 115 -28.84 -11.15 30.74
N GLY A 116 -28.56 -10.43 29.65
CA GLY A 116 -27.26 -10.40 29.00
C GLY A 116 -27.04 -11.53 27.99
N GLU A 117 -28.02 -12.40 27.76
CA GLU A 117 -27.91 -13.47 26.77
C GLU A 117 -27.98 -12.93 25.34
N TRP A 118 -27.11 -13.48 24.48
CA TRP A 118 -27.04 -13.13 23.08
C TRP A 118 -27.89 -14.11 22.27
N ILE A 119 -28.99 -13.61 21.71
CA ILE A 119 -29.84 -14.39 20.82
C ILE A 119 -29.65 -13.95 19.38
N ASN A 120 -29.44 -14.90 18.47
CA ASN A 120 -29.40 -14.61 17.06
C ASN A 120 -30.82 -14.37 16.55
N ILE A 121 -31.06 -13.18 16.01
CA ILE A 121 -32.36 -12.78 15.48
C ILE A 121 -32.27 -12.62 13.96
N GLY A 122 -33.41 -12.75 13.30
CA GLY A 122 -33.54 -12.45 11.88
C GLY A 122 -34.95 -11.96 11.57
N LEU A 123 -35.10 -11.34 10.40
CA LEU A 123 -36.41 -10.99 9.90
C LEU A 123 -37.14 -12.28 9.51
N LYS A 124 -38.41 -12.37 9.88
CA LYS A 124 -39.29 -13.41 9.35
C LYS A 124 -39.37 -13.25 7.83
N ASN A 125 -39.57 -14.35 7.12
CA ASN A 125 -39.70 -14.31 5.66
C ASN A 125 -40.94 -13.48 5.29
N LEU A 126 -40.73 -12.23 4.88
CA LEU A 126 -41.79 -11.29 4.56
C LEU A 126 -42.72 -11.86 3.47
N ASN A 127 -42.17 -12.57 2.49
CA ASN A 127 -42.99 -13.19 1.43
C ASN A 127 -43.93 -14.25 1.98
N GLN A 128 -43.49 -15.01 2.98
CA GLN A 128 -44.33 -16.02 3.62
C GLN A 128 -45.46 -15.35 4.39
N GLU A 129 -45.14 -14.31 5.16
CA GLU A 129 -46.14 -13.54 5.92
C GLU A 129 -47.11 -12.78 5.01
N MET A 130 -46.65 -12.26 3.88
CA MET A 130 -47.51 -11.62 2.88
C MET A 130 -48.44 -12.60 2.16
N ASN A 131 -47.95 -13.80 1.86
CA ASN A 131 -48.79 -14.87 1.33
C ASN A 131 -49.83 -15.32 2.35
N GLU A 132 -49.46 -15.43 3.63
CA GLU A 132 -50.38 -15.69 4.75
C GLU A 132 -51.45 -14.60 4.86
N LEU A 133 -51.07 -13.33 4.67
CA LEU A 133 -51.97 -12.17 4.69
C LEU A 133 -52.77 -11.98 3.39
N LYS A 134 -52.56 -12.81 2.36
CA LYS A 134 -53.18 -12.70 1.02
C LYS A 134 -53.01 -11.32 0.37
N ILE A 135 -51.92 -10.64 0.69
CA ILE A 135 -51.61 -9.35 0.08
C ILE A 135 -50.92 -9.65 -1.25
N HIS A 136 -51.69 -9.58 -2.33
CA HIS A 136 -51.15 -9.70 -3.67
C HIS A 136 -50.53 -8.36 -4.09
N TYR A 137 -49.23 -8.37 -4.35
CA TYR A 137 -48.58 -7.22 -4.97
C TYR A 137 -49.05 -7.09 -6.42
N ASP A 138 -49.51 -5.91 -6.80
CA ASP A 138 -49.62 -5.56 -8.21
C ASP A 138 -48.21 -5.32 -8.77
N HIS A 139 -47.60 -6.39 -9.25
CA HIS A 139 -46.24 -6.38 -9.79
C HIS A 139 -46.10 -5.52 -11.05
N THR A 140 -47.21 -5.15 -11.68
CA THR A 140 -47.24 -4.43 -12.95
C THR A 140 -46.67 -3.02 -12.77
N ASP A 141 -47.13 -2.31 -11.76
CA ASP A 141 -46.72 -0.91 -11.50
C ASP A 141 -45.28 -0.82 -11.02
N MET A 142 -44.83 -1.74 -10.16
CA MET A 142 -43.43 -1.79 -9.73
C MET A 142 -42.47 -2.13 -10.88
N ARG A 143 -42.87 -3.03 -11.80
CA ARG A 143 -42.06 -3.35 -12.98
C ARG A 143 -41.97 -2.17 -13.94
N MET A 144 -43.08 -1.45 -14.17
CA MET A 144 -43.08 -0.25 -15.00
C MET A 144 -42.23 0.87 -14.40
N SER A 145 -42.32 1.09 -13.08
CA SER A 145 -41.50 2.07 -12.36
C SER A 145 -40.00 1.73 -12.39
N ASN A 146 -39.62 0.47 -12.17
CA ASN A 146 -38.22 0.07 -12.26
C ASN A 146 -37.67 0.18 -13.70
N ALA A 147 -38.47 -0.13 -14.72
CA ALA A 147 -38.05 -0.02 -16.11
C ALA A 147 -37.84 1.44 -16.54
N SER A 148 -38.71 2.36 -16.09
CA SER A 148 -38.57 3.79 -16.36
C SER A 148 -37.36 4.38 -15.63
N LEU A 149 -37.16 4.01 -14.36
CA LEU A 149 -36.01 4.45 -13.55
C LEU A 149 -34.69 3.95 -14.15
N LYS A 150 -34.63 2.68 -14.57
CA LYS A 150 -33.43 2.10 -15.20
C LYS A 150 -33.09 2.83 -16.50
N LYS A 151 -34.07 3.10 -17.37
CA LYS A 151 -33.83 3.88 -18.61
C LYS A 151 -33.35 5.30 -18.32
N LEU A 152 -33.90 5.96 -17.30
CA LEU A 152 -33.44 7.29 -16.87
C LEU A 152 -32.00 7.25 -16.36
N ILE A 153 -31.65 6.26 -15.54
CA ILE A 153 -30.29 6.09 -15.04
C ILE A 153 -29.32 5.78 -16.17
N GLU A 154 -29.68 4.88 -17.09
CA GLU A 154 -28.81 4.54 -18.21
C GLU A 154 -28.60 5.73 -19.16
N ARG A 155 -29.67 6.50 -19.44
CA ARG A 155 -29.58 7.69 -20.28
C ARG A 155 -28.71 8.79 -19.64
N ASN A 156 -28.85 9.01 -18.33
CA ASN A 156 -28.17 10.10 -17.64
C ASN A 156 -26.78 9.72 -17.10
N TYR A 157 -26.51 8.44 -16.83
CA TYR A 157 -25.30 8.02 -16.11
C TYR A 157 -24.48 6.91 -16.80
N LYS A 158 -25.01 6.10 -17.74
CA LYS A 158 -24.23 5.02 -18.38
C LYS A 158 -23.31 5.43 -19.53
N LYS A 159 -23.35 6.68 -20.00
CA LYS A 159 -22.28 7.21 -20.88
C LYS A 159 -21.09 7.73 -20.07
N LEU A 160 -20.66 6.98 -19.07
CA LEU A 160 -19.32 7.14 -18.51
C LEU A 160 -18.37 6.47 -19.49
N ASN A 161 -17.75 7.28 -20.35
CA ASN A 161 -16.55 6.85 -21.07
C ASN A 161 -15.58 6.35 -19.99
N TRP A 162 -15.40 5.04 -19.88
CA TRP A 162 -14.40 4.43 -18.98
C TRP A 162 -13.03 5.10 -19.17
N LEU A 163 -12.71 5.53 -20.40
CA LEU A 163 -11.55 6.33 -20.72
C LEU A 163 -11.46 7.64 -19.92
N LYS A 164 -12.59 8.33 -19.64
CA LYS A 164 -12.63 9.54 -18.81
C LYS A 164 -12.44 9.24 -17.33
N GLU A 165 -12.97 8.11 -16.85
CA GLU A 165 -12.80 7.70 -15.45
C GLU A 165 -11.35 7.32 -15.15
N TYR A 166 -10.69 6.63 -16.10
CA TYR A 166 -9.30 6.21 -15.96
C TYR A 166 -8.26 7.19 -16.56
N ALA A 167 -8.70 8.25 -17.25
CA ALA A 167 -7.80 9.25 -17.86
C ALA A 167 -6.76 9.82 -16.88
N PRO A 168 -7.12 10.20 -15.63
CA PRO A 168 -6.12 10.72 -14.69
C PRO A 168 -5.06 9.67 -14.30
N PHE A 169 -5.45 8.41 -14.13
CA PHE A 169 -4.53 7.33 -13.78
C PHE A 169 -3.60 6.96 -14.95
N ILE A 170 -4.14 6.93 -16.17
CA ILE A 170 -3.35 6.69 -17.39
C ILE A 170 -2.36 7.83 -17.60
N ALA A 171 -2.79 9.09 -17.44
CA ALA A 171 -1.92 10.26 -17.54
C ALA A 171 -0.80 10.24 -16.48
N MET A 172 -1.12 9.88 -15.23
CA MET A 172 -0.14 9.74 -14.16
C MET A 172 0.87 8.62 -14.44
N GLY A 173 0.38 7.46 -14.93
CA GLY A 173 1.24 6.34 -15.32
C GLY A 173 2.19 6.70 -16.46
N MET A 174 1.70 7.43 -17.47
CA MET A 174 2.51 7.90 -18.59
C MET A 174 3.56 8.93 -18.15
N LEU A 175 3.24 9.81 -17.20
CA LEU A 175 4.16 10.79 -16.64
C LEU A 175 5.28 10.11 -15.84
N ILE A 176 4.94 9.15 -14.96
CA ILE A 176 5.93 8.38 -14.20
C ILE A 176 6.86 7.61 -15.15
N PHE A 177 6.30 7.03 -16.21
CA PHE A 177 7.07 6.31 -17.23
C PHE A 177 8.03 7.25 -17.97
N MET A 178 7.58 8.43 -18.41
CA MET A 178 8.46 9.43 -19.03
C MET A 178 9.58 9.88 -18.08
N LEU A 179 9.26 10.17 -16.81
CA LEU A 179 10.28 10.55 -15.82
C LEU A 179 11.29 9.43 -15.58
N GLY A 180 10.85 8.17 -15.57
CA GLY A 180 11.72 7.01 -15.46
C GLY A 180 12.70 6.89 -16.63
N ILE A 181 12.22 7.11 -17.86
CA ILE A 181 13.07 7.11 -19.05
C ILE A 181 14.09 8.25 -18.98
N VAL A 182 13.66 9.47 -18.64
CA VAL A 182 14.55 10.63 -18.52
C VAL A 182 15.62 10.38 -17.46
N ALA A 183 15.23 9.88 -16.28
CA ALA A 183 16.18 9.56 -15.22
C ALA A 183 17.19 8.48 -15.64
N PHE A 184 16.72 7.44 -16.36
CA PHE A 184 17.58 6.38 -16.88
C PHE A 184 18.60 6.92 -17.89
N LEU A 185 18.16 7.77 -18.82
CA LEU A 185 19.05 8.41 -19.79
C LEU A 185 20.08 9.32 -19.11
N VAL A 186 19.66 10.15 -18.15
CA VAL A 186 20.56 11.02 -17.40
C VAL A 186 21.62 10.21 -16.65
N VAL A 187 21.25 9.09 -16.03
CA VAL A 187 22.20 8.22 -15.32
C VAL A 187 23.19 7.58 -16.28
N ASN A 188 22.75 7.14 -17.47
CA ASN A 188 23.65 6.53 -18.45
C ASN A 188 24.62 7.56 -19.03
N GLU A 189 24.13 8.73 -19.45
CA GLU A 189 24.99 9.82 -19.93
C GLU A 189 25.97 10.29 -18.84
N SER A 190 25.53 10.35 -17.58
CA SER A 190 26.42 10.70 -16.47
C SER A 190 27.55 9.68 -16.25
N LYS A 191 27.32 8.40 -16.56
CA LYS A 191 28.39 7.38 -16.49
C LYS A 191 29.43 7.58 -17.58
N ASP A 192 29.00 7.86 -18.81
CA ASP A 192 29.91 8.10 -19.93
C ASP A 192 30.71 9.39 -19.70
N LEU A 193 30.06 10.42 -19.16
CA LEU A 193 30.69 11.69 -18.81
C LEU A 193 31.66 11.54 -17.62
N SER A 194 31.35 10.69 -16.64
CA SER A 194 32.27 10.33 -15.56
C SER A 194 33.48 9.54 -16.10
N GLY A 195 33.30 8.69 -17.12
CA GLY A 195 34.40 8.00 -17.79
C GLY A 195 35.35 8.96 -18.49
N ALA A 196 34.81 9.96 -19.19
CA ALA A 196 35.59 11.01 -19.83
C ALA A 196 36.38 11.86 -18.82
N PHE A 197 35.77 12.19 -17.67
CA PHE A 197 36.47 12.88 -16.58
C PHE A 197 37.59 12.03 -15.97
N SER A 198 37.39 10.72 -15.80
CA SER A 198 38.45 9.82 -15.32
C SER A 198 39.64 9.83 -16.29
N SER A 199 39.38 9.66 -17.59
CA SER A 199 40.43 9.67 -18.61
C SER A 199 41.17 11.02 -18.70
N THR A 200 40.45 12.12 -18.48
CA THR A 200 41.05 13.46 -18.40
C THR A 200 41.92 13.61 -17.15
N ALA A 201 41.45 13.11 -15.99
CA ALA A 201 42.21 13.12 -14.75
C ALA A 201 43.51 12.28 -14.86
N ASP A 202 43.44 11.12 -15.50
CA ASP A 202 44.62 10.27 -15.76
C ASP A 202 45.63 11.01 -16.65
N SER A 203 45.17 11.70 -17.70
CA SER A 203 46.04 12.50 -18.58
C SER A 203 46.69 13.69 -17.86
N PHE A 204 45.96 14.31 -16.91
CA PHE A 204 46.52 15.36 -16.07
C PHE A 204 47.56 14.82 -15.09
N SER A 205 47.33 13.63 -14.50
CA SER A 205 48.31 12.97 -13.63
C SER A 205 49.60 12.67 -14.38
N GLU A 206 49.49 12.09 -15.58
CA GLU A 206 50.65 11.80 -16.43
C GLU A 206 51.41 13.08 -16.81
N SER A 207 50.70 14.16 -17.13
CA SER A 207 51.33 15.46 -17.42
C SER A 207 52.08 16.01 -16.20
N ILE A 208 51.51 15.90 -15.00
CA ILE A 208 52.15 16.31 -13.74
C ILE A 208 53.41 15.49 -13.49
N ASP A 209 53.38 14.19 -13.74
CA ASP A 209 54.55 13.32 -13.58
C ASP A 209 55.69 13.71 -14.53
N VAL A 210 55.36 14.01 -15.79
CA VAL A 210 56.35 14.55 -16.76
C VAL A 210 56.90 15.90 -16.30
N PHE A 211 56.06 16.80 -15.77
CA PHE A 211 56.53 18.07 -15.22
C PHE A 211 57.47 17.86 -14.03
N ASN A 212 57.15 16.92 -13.13
CA ASN A 212 58.01 16.58 -12.00
C ASN A 212 59.36 16.01 -12.47
N GLU A 213 59.36 15.16 -13.49
CA GLU A 213 60.59 14.62 -14.09
C GLU A 213 61.44 15.72 -14.72
N ILE A 214 60.83 16.66 -15.45
CA ILE A 214 61.52 17.83 -16.01
C ILE A 214 62.12 18.67 -14.87
N LEU A 215 61.35 18.97 -13.82
CA LEU A 215 61.84 19.75 -12.68
C LEU A 215 63.02 19.06 -11.99
N LEU A 216 62.96 17.75 -11.78
CA LEU A 216 64.07 16.96 -11.24
C LEU A 216 65.29 16.99 -12.16
N SER A 217 65.09 16.91 -13.48
CA SER A 217 66.18 17.01 -14.46
C SER A 217 66.82 18.40 -14.46
N MET A 218 66.02 19.46 -14.31
CA MET A 218 66.50 20.84 -14.21
C MET A 218 67.27 21.06 -12.90
N ASP A 219 66.80 20.49 -11.79
CA ASP A 219 67.49 20.58 -10.49
C ASP A 219 68.84 19.83 -10.52
N ASN A 220 68.90 18.67 -11.20
CA ASN A 220 70.15 17.96 -11.45
C ASN A 220 71.12 18.80 -12.31
N ILE A 221 70.64 19.47 -13.36
CA ILE A 221 71.48 20.36 -14.18
C ILE A 221 71.99 21.53 -13.34
N CYS A 222 71.12 22.18 -12.56
CA CYS A 222 71.50 23.32 -11.72
C CYS A 222 72.49 22.93 -10.63
N SER A 223 72.26 21.83 -9.91
CA SER A 223 73.15 21.33 -8.84
C SER A 223 74.48 20.81 -9.38
N GLN A 224 74.50 20.20 -10.57
CA GLN A 224 75.72 19.69 -11.20
C GLN A 224 76.48 20.79 -11.97
N SER A 225 75.81 21.87 -12.38
CA SER A 225 76.44 23.08 -12.94
C SER A 225 77.17 23.93 -11.91
N GLY A 226 77.26 23.46 -10.65
CA GLY A 226 78.09 24.02 -9.60
C GLY A 226 79.43 24.45 -10.15
N ILE A 227 79.53 25.76 -10.40
CA ILE A 227 80.73 26.46 -10.82
C ILE A 227 81.78 26.05 -9.80
N ARG A 228 82.72 25.20 -10.21
CA ARG A 228 83.95 24.96 -9.46
C ARG A 228 84.55 26.34 -9.26
N GLY A 229 84.42 26.88 -8.05
CA GLY A 229 85.14 28.06 -7.62
C GLY A 229 86.61 27.72 -7.74
N VAL A 230 87.20 28.13 -8.85
CA VAL A 230 88.65 28.12 -9.03
C VAL A 230 89.16 29.20 -8.08
N THR A 231 89.61 28.76 -6.91
CA THR A 231 90.51 29.53 -6.05
C THR A 231 91.93 29.28 -6.50
#